data_AF-A0A1M4RYZ3-F1
#
_entry.id   AF-A0A1M4RYZ3-F1
#
_cell.length_a   1.000
_cell.length_b   1.000
_cell.length_c   1.000
_cell.angle_alpha   90.00
_cell.angle_beta   90.00
_cell.angle_gamma   90.00
#
_symmetry.space_group_name_H-M   'P 1'
#
loop_
_entity.id
_entity.type
_entity.pdbx_description
1 polymer ?
#
loop_
_entity_poly.entity_id
_entity_poly.type
_entity_poly.pdbx_seq_one_letter_code
_entity_poly.pdbx_strand_id
1 'polypeptide(L)'
;MGDEMREQPVVDAGSRPWGRVRHLPGGWRRWVAAICCLVVATAVTLAVISYNSPLRRLSRQVESWAGGQDAVLTATTQLYPEWPELLPERLVVEAEIRPETTAAEVCELADQLNGLFDPEAGDDIRRDLSLRLTRSGTSIVYEDQLLWPRSSVGRDWEAPHCAPLEYAYDLAGPGVEEIVARPDSLRVTRADADAVPTGLVARAPADAGTRATATDDVRVSGWQVEVRADSDKTVPTEVLGPVMEALPANDDGLVWLDSQGDSASVRPADSVVSLTARRLEDQPGGPTVEEQAAAVLAAAEGTPGLELVGICASKWLADTTDDPDSTGSCVYFDLNADGAIVPDTPYPHGLADPDALYAAAQERRG
;
A
#
# COMPACT_ATOMS: atom_id res chain seq x y z
N MET A 1 -26.29 -79.72 -12.48
CA MET A 1 -25.76 -78.79 -13.50
C MET A 1 -24.39 -78.36 -12.98
N GLY A 2 -23.33 -79.17 -13.10
CA GLY A 2 -23.00 -80.04 -14.23
C GLY A 2 -22.76 -79.13 -15.44
N ASP A 3 -21.62 -79.08 -16.09
CA ASP A 3 -20.45 -79.96 -16.13
C ASP A 3 -19.31 -79.09 -16.72
N GLU A 4 -18.05 -79.27 -16.30
CA GLU A 4 -17.09 -80.14 -17.01
C GLU A 4 -16.84 -79.60 -18.44
N MET A 5 -15.62 -79.25 -18.84
CA MET A 5 -14.52 -80.19 -19.09
C MET A 5 -13.30 -79.35 -19.52
N ARG A 6 -12.13 -79.56 -18.89
CA ARG A 6 -10.98 -80.36 -19.40
C ARG A 6 -10.21 -79.64 -20.52
N GLU A 7 -8.88 -79.60 -20.59
CA GLU A 7 -7.85 -80.53 -20.12
C GLU A 7 -6.49 -79.79 -20.25
N GLN A 8 -5.56 -79.98 -19.31
CA GLN A 8 -4.12 -79.93 -19.61
C GLN A 8 -3.70 -81.33 -20.06
N PRO A 9 -2.64 -81.50 -20.87
CA PRO A 9 -1.37 -81.89 -20.23
C PRO A 9 -0.05 -81.44 -20.91
N VAL A 10 0.95 -81.26 -20.05
CA VAL A 10 2.32 -81.82 -20.08
C VAL A 10 3.26 -81.55 -21.28
N VAL A 11 4.27 -80.73 -20.98
CA VAL A 11 5.73 -80.84 -21.23
C VAL A 11 6.22 -81.76 -22.37
N ASP A 12 7.01 -81.20 -23.28
CA ASP A 12 8.16 -81.94 -23.83
C ASP A 12 9.38 -81.03 -24.08
N ALA A 13 10.55 -81.53 -23.70
CA ALA A 13 11.84 -80.88 -23.82
C ALA A 13 12.47 -81.24 -25.17
N GLY A 14 12.53 -80.28 -26.10
CA GLY A 14 13.14 -80.44 -27.43
C GLY A 14 14.31 -79.50 -27.66
N SER A 15 15.52 -80.04 -27.57
CA SER A 15 16.80 -79.38 -27.85
C SER A 15 17.08 -79.14 -29.35
N ARG A 16 17.25 -77.86 -29.75
CA ARG A 16 18.03 -77.29 -30.90
C ARG A 16 17.57 -77.68 -32.33
N PRO A 17 17.87 -76.91 -33.43
CA PRO A 17 18.94 -75.90 -33.59
C PRO A 17 18.56 -74.56 -34.28
N TRP A 18 19.37 -73.53 -33.99
CA TRP A 18 19.75 -72.40 -34.83
C TRP A 18 18.73 -71.90 -35.89
N GLY A 19 17.79 -71.05 -35.45
CA GLY A 19 17.05 -70.12 -36.31
C GLY A 19 17.62 -68.70 -36.17
N ARG A 20 18.26 -68.22 -37.24
CA ARG A 20 18.96 -66.93 -37.39
C ARG A 20 18.35 -65.77 -36.58
N VAL A 21 19.10 -65.27 -35.60
CA VAL A 21 18.99 -63.88 -35.17
C VAL A 21 19.35 -63.02 -36.38
N ARG A 22 18.35 -62.35 -36.96
CA ARG A 22 18.60 -61.27 -37.91
C ARG A 22 19.42 -60.23 -37.16
N HIS A 23 20.67 -60.03 -37.61
CA HIS A 23 21.47 -58.89 -37.22
C HIS A 23 20.64 -57.62 -37.41
N LEU A 24 20.22 -57.00 -36.31
CA LEU A 24 19.84 -55.59 -36.33
C LEU A 24 21.07 -54.82 -36.82
N PRO A 25 20.92 -53.95 -37.83
CA PRO A 25 22.06 -53.30 -38.46
C PRO A 25 22.81 -52.46 -37.40
N GLY A 26 24.14 -52.52 -37.42
CA GLY A 26 25.04 -51.82 -36.50
C GLY A 26 24.88 -50.29 -36.44
N GLY A 27 23.99 -49.72 -37.27
CA GLY A 27 23.55 -48.33 -37.17
C GLY A 27 22.60 -48.06 -36.00
N TRP A 28 21.74 -49.01 -35.60
CA TRP A 28 20.71 -48.75 -34.59
C TRP A 28 21.26 -48.43 -33.20
N ARG A 29 22.36 -49.09 -32.78
CA ARG A 29 23.04 -48.78 -31.51
C ARG A 29 23.68 -47.39 -31.51
N ARG A 30 24.18 -46.92 -32.68
CA ARG A 30 24.72 -45.56 -32.83
C ARG A 30 23.61 -44.50 -32.81
N TRP A 31 22.46 -44.79 -33.42
CA TRP A 31 21.29 -43.89 -33.41
C TRP A 31 20.68 -43.75 -32.01
N VAL A 32 20.50 -44.84 -31.27
CA VAL A 32 19.97 -44.79 -29.89
C VAL A 32 20.94 -44.07 -28.95
N ALA A 33 22.25 -44.31 -29.07
CA ALA A 33 23.25 -43.60 -28.28
C ALA A 33 23.28 -42.10 -28.59
N ALA A 34 23.14 -41.71 -29.87
CA ALA A 34 23.08 -40.31 -30.29
C ALA A 34 21.80 -39.61 -29.77
N ILE A 35 20.65 -40.29 -29.81
CA ILE A 35 19.38 -39.75 -29.28
C ILE A 35 19.45 -39.61 -27.75
N CYS A 36 19.99 -40.60 -27.03
CA CYS A 36 20.18 -40.47 -25.57
C CYS A 36 21.16 -39.34 -25.22
N CYS A 37 22.26 -39.17 -25.96
CA CYS A 37 23.18 -38.06 -25.74
C CYS A 37 22.51 -36.71 -26.04
N LEU A 38 21.66 -36.63 -27.07
CA LEU A 38 20.90 -35.43 -27.37
C LEU A 38 19.89 -35.12 -26.26
N VAL A 39 19.11 -36.10 -25.80
CA VAL A 39 18.13 -35.91 -24.71
C VAL A 39 18.82 -35.53 -23.40
N VAL A 40 19.94 -36.15 -23.06
CA VAL A 40 20.73 -35.78 -21.88
C VAL A 40 21.34 -34.40 -22.06
N ALA A 41 21.86 -34.06 -23.24
CA ALA A 41 22.38 -32.72 -23.52
C ALA A 41 21.28 -31.67 -23.43
N THR A 42 20.09 -31.90 -23.99
CA THR A 42 18.96 -30.98 -23.90
C THR A 42 18.42 -30.89 -22.48
N ALA A 43 18.36 -31.99 -21.73
CA ALA A 43 17.95 -31.99 -20.32
C ALA A 43 18.98 -31.28 -19.43
N VAL A 44 20.27 -31.48 -19.67
CA VAL A 44 21.36 -30.75 -18.98
C VAL A 44 21.36 -29.29 -19.40
N THR A 45 21.10 -28.96 -20.66
CA THR A 45 21.02 -27.57 -21.14
C THR A 45 19.79 -26.86 -20.56
N LEU A 46 18.62 -27.51 -20.53
CA LEU A 46 17.41 -27.00 -19.87
C LEU A 46 17.58 -26.90 -18.36
N ALA A 47 18.26 -27.86 -17.74
CA ALA A 47 18.60 -27.80 -16.32
C ALA A 47 19.60 -26.68 -16.02
N VAL A 48 20.62 -26.48 -16.87
CA VAL A 48 21.61 -25.39 -16.75
C VAL A 48 20.99 -24.02 -17.05
N ILE A 49 20.07 -23.92 -18.00
CA ILE A 49 19.27 -22.72 -18.27
C ILE A 49 18.35 -22.43 -17.07
N SER A 50 17.70 -23.46 -16.50
CA SER A 50 16.94 -23.33 -15.25
C SER A 50 17.81 -23.01 -14.03
N TYR A 51 19.07 -23.46 -13.98
CA TYR A 51 20.00 -23.24 -12.85
C TYR A 51 20.71 -21.88 -12.94
N ASN A 52 20.80 -21.30 -14.15
CA ASN A 52 21.40 -19.99 -14.43
C ASN A 52 20.36 -18.90 -14.73
N SER A 53 19.08 -19.08 -14.38
CA SER A 53 18.12 -17.99 -14.54
C SER A 53 18.61 -16.78 -13.71
N PRO A 54 18.61 -15.55 -14.28
CA PRO A 54 19.03 -14.33 -13.57
C PRO A 54 18.35 -14.19 -12.20
N LEU A 55 17.09 -14.58 -12.12
CA LEU A 55 16.29 -14.57 -10.89
C LEU A 55 16.78 -15.52 -9.80
N ARG A 56 17.20 -16.76 -10.13
CA ARG A 56 17.78 -17.68 -9.13
C ARG A 56 19.18 -17.27 -8.69
N ARG A 57 19.90 -16.48 -9.51
CA ARG A 57 21.16 -15.85 -9.09
C ARG A 57 20.87 -14.72 -8.11
N LEU A 58 19.93 -13.84 -8.43
CA LEU A 58 19.49 -12.75 -7.56
C LEU A 58 18.98 -13.26 -6.21
N SER A 59 18.10 -14.27 -6.18
CA SER A 59 17.62 -14.88 -4.94
C SER A 59 18.77 -15.38 -4.05
N ARG A 60 19.80 -16.01 -4.62
CA ARG A 60 20.99 -16.46 -3.86
C ARG A 60 21.85 -15.30 -3.38
N GLN A 61 21.93 -14.21 -4.14
CA GLN A 61 22.63 -13.00 -3.72
C GLN A 61 21.92 -12.34 -2.53
N VAL A 62 20.59 -12.29 -2.55
CA VAL A 62 19.77 -11.79 -1.43
C VAL A 62 19.95 -12.69 -0.20
N GLU A 63 19.87 -14.01 -0.34
CA GLU A 63 20.13 -14.96 0.76
C GLU A 63 21.55 -14.81 1.34
N SER A 64 22.56 -14.68 0.47
CA SER A 64 23.94 -14.47 0.89
C SER A 64 24.16 -13.13 1.57
N TRP A 65 23.50 -12.07 1.09
CA TRP A 65 23.52 -10.76 1.72
C TRP A 65 22.89 -10.85 3.11
N ALA A 66 21.66 -11.39 3.21
CA ALA A 66 20.93 -11.50 4.47
C ALA A 66 21.72 -12.29 5.53
N GLY A 67 22.35 -13.40 5.14
CA GLY A 67 23.20 -14.19 6.04
C GLY A 67 24.50 -13.49 6.47
N GLY A 68 24.88 -12.39 5.82
CA GLY A 68 26.01 -11.54 6.16
C GLY A 68 25.66 -10.32 7.01
N GLN A 69 24.37 -10.04 7.22
CA GLN A 69 23.94 -8.88 7.99
C GLN A 69 23.68 -9.26 9.44
N ASP A 70 24.27 -8.52 10.38
CA ASP A 70 23.91 -8.71 11.78
C ASP A 70 22.46 -8.27 12.01
N ALA A 71 22.00 -7.15 11.45
CA ALA A 71 20.67 -6.63 11.72
C ALA A 71 19.51 -7.50 11.17
N VAL A 72 19.76 -8.44 10.26
CA VAL A 72 18.72 -9.23 9.61
C VAL A 72 18.47 -10.52 10.40
N LEU A 73 17.23 -10.73 10.83
CA LEU A 73 16.80 -11.94 11.52
C LEU A 73 16.41 -13.04 10.52
N THR A 74 15.56 -12.69 9.57
CA THR A 74 15.10 -13.58 8.51
C THR A 74 14.98 -12.77 7.22
N ALA A 75 15.18 -13.44 6.08
CA ALA A 75 14.90 -12.86 4.77
C ALA A 75 14.30 -13.93 3.88
N THR A 76 13.25 -13.57 3.16
CA THR A 76 12.61 -14.43 2.17
C THR A 76 12.57 -13.73 0.83
N THR A 77 12.59 -14.52 -0.24
CA THR A 77 12.53 -14.02 -1.60
C THR A 77 11.40 -14.74 -2.32
N GLN A 78 10.43 -13.98 -2.82
CA GLN A 78 9.30 -14.49 -3.58
C GLN A 78 9.43 -14.05 -5.03
N LEU A 79 9.21 -14.99 -5.94
CA LEU A 79 9.25 -14.75 -7.37
C LEU A 79 7.87 -14.91 -7.97
N TYR A 80 7.40 -13.87 -8.65
CA TYR A 80 6.17 -13.88 -9.42
C TYR A 80 6.53 -13.90 -10.91
N PRO A 81 6.27 -15.02 -11.62
CA PRO A 81 6.56 -15.12 -13.03
C PRO A 81 5.66 -14.18 -13.85
N GLU A 82 6.15 -13.77 -15.02
CA GLU A 82 5.43 -12.99 -16.03
C GLU A 82 4.03 -13.58 -16.27
N TRP A 83 3.00 -12.75 -16.14
CA TRP A 83 1.65 -13.11 -16.61
C TRP A 83 1.61 -12.90 -18.12
N PRO A 84 0.96 -13.76 -18.92
CA PRO A 84 1.27 -13.90 -20.35
C PRO A 84 1.08 -12.70 -21.27
N GLU A 85 0.72 -11.49 -20.82
CA GLU A 85 0.55 -10.36 -21.75
C GLU A 85 1.01 -8.96 -21.30
N LEU A 86 1.30 -8.59 -20.04
CA LEU A 86 1.46 -7.14 -19.73
C LEU A 86 2.34 -6.70 -18.53
N LEU A 87 3.01 -7.57 -17.77
CA LEU A 87 3.78 -7.12 -16.59
C LEU A 87 5.17 -7.78 -16.49
N PRO A 88 6.23 -7.01 -16.18
CA PRO A 88 7.57 -7.55 -15.95
C PRO A 88 7.56 -8.60 -14.82
N GLU A 89 8.53 -9.53 -14.86
CA GLU A 89 8.74 -10.49 -13.76
C GLU A 89 8.93 -9.71 -12.44
N ARG A 90 8.36 -10.20 -11.34
CA ARG A 90 8.40 -9.47 -10.06
C ARG A 90 9.15 -10.26 -8.99
N LEU A 91 10.19 -9.65 -8.42
CA LEU A 91 10.94 -10.17 -7.28
C LEU A 91 10.58 -9.39 -6.02
N VAL A 92 10.07 -10.07 -4.99
CA VAL A 92 9.75 -9.45 -3.70
C VAL A 92 10.73 -9.98 -2.65
N VAL A 93 11.39 -9.07 -1.94
CA VAL A 93 12.26 -9.39 -0.82
C VAL A 93 11.61 -8.89 0.47
N GLU A 94 11.34 -9.81 1.39
CA GLU A 94 10.80 -9.49 2.70
C GLU A 94 11.82 -9.89 3.76
N ALA A 95 12.24 -8.95 4.59
CA ALA A 95 13.20 -9.22 5.67
C ALA A 95 12.70 -8.71 7.02
N GLU A 96 12.86 -9.54 8.04
CA GLU A 96 12.65 -9.15 9.44
C GLU A 96 13.96 -8.61 10.01
N ILE A 97 13.89 -7.40 10.57
CA ILE A 97 15.00 -6.65 11.10
C ILE A 97 14.93 -6.62 12.62
N ARG A 98 16.10 -6.67 13.27
CA ARG A 98 16.22 -6.57 14.72
C ARG A 98 15.60 -5.27 15.25
N PRO A 99 14.78 -5.32 16.31
CA PRO A 99 14.14 -4.14 16.92
C PRO A 99 15.08 -2.99 17.30
N GLU A 100 16.32 -3.31 17.67
CA GLU A 100 17.35 -2.36 18.10
C GLU A 100 18.07 -1.65 16.95
N THR A 101 17.88 -2.12 15.71
CA THR A 101 18.47 -1.52 14.51
C THR A 101 17.97 -0.08 14.37
N THR A 102 18.86 0.84 14.05
CA THR A 102 18.54 2.27 13.88
C THR A 102 17.95 2.56 12.49
N ALA A 103 17.22 3.66 12.33
CA ALA A 103 16.67 4.08 11.03
C ALA A 103 17.77 4.20 9.96
N ALA A 104 18.92 4.78 10.33
CA ALA A 104 20.08 4.91 9.43
C ALA A 104 20.63 3.55 8.99
N GLU A 105 20.74 2.57 9.89
CA GLU A 105 21.18 1.21 9.55
C GLU A 105 20.15 0.50 8.65
N VAL A 106 18.84 0.67 8.89
CA VAL A 106 17.79 0.10 8.02
C VAL A 106 17.84 0.71 6.62
N CYS A 107 18.04 2.02 6.51
CA CYS A 107 18.30 2.68 5.24
C CYS A 107 19.55 2.14 4.54
N GLU A 108 20.66 1.97 5.27
CA GLU A 108 21.89 1.41 4.72
C GLU A 108 21.67 -0.02 4.20
N LEU A 109 20.90 -0.85 4.92
CA LEU A 109 20.52 -2.18 4.47
C LEU A 109 19.71 -2.13 3.17
N ALA A 110 18.76 -1.21 3.07
CA ALA A 110 17.99 -0.99 1.85
C ALA A 110 18.91 -0.59 0.69
N ASP A 111 19.83 0.35 0.90
CA ASP A 111 20.82 0.78 -0.09
C ASP A 111 21.76 -0.35 -0.53
N GLN A 112 22.27 -1.14 0.42
CA GLN A 112 23.12 -2.28 0.14
C GLN A 112 22.38 -3.33 -0.70
N LEU A 113 21.13 -3.63 -0.33
CA LEU A 113 20.30 -4.55 -1.09
C LEU A 113 19.99 -3.99 -2.49
N ASN A 114 19.70 -2.69 -2.58
CA ASN A 114 19.53 -1.97 -3.83
C ASN A 114 20.79 -2.08 -4.71
N GLY A 115 21.97 -1.99 -4.12
CA GLY A 115 23.26 -2.14 -4.78
C GLY A 115 23.57 -3.56 -5.27
N LEU A 116 22.92 -4.61 -4.75
CA LEU A 116 23.04 -5.96 -5.29
C LEU A 116 22.37 -6.09 -6.67
N PHE A 117 21.44 -5.21 -6.98
CA PHE A 117 20.73 -5.18 -8.25
C PHE A 117 21.55 -4.37 -9.27
N ASP A 118 22.38 -5.07 -10.04
CA ASP A 118 23.13 -4.51 -11.16
C ASP A 118 22.16 -3.92 -12.21
N PRO A 119 22.28 -2.64 -12.59
CA PRO A 119 21.46 -2.05 -13.64
C PRO A 119 21.66 -2.67 -15.03
N GLU A 120 22.74 -3.40 -15.27
CA GLU A 120 22.97 -4.13 -16.53
C GLU A 120 22.25 -5.51 -16.56
N ALA A 121 21.74 -5.98 -15.42
CA ALA A 121 21.07 -7.27 -15.28
C ALA A 121 19.57 -7.18 -15.62
N GLY A 122 19.26 -6.91 -16.90
CA GLY A 122 17.96 -7.13 -17.52
C GLY A 122 16.88 -6.09 -17.17
N ASP A 123 16.34 -5.48 -18.22
CA ASP A 123 15.36 -4.39 -18.16
C ASP A 123 13.93 -4.83 -17.74
N ASP A 124 13.64 -6.11 -17.54
CA ASP A 124 12.25 -6.59 -17.44
C ASP A 124 11.85 -7.17 -16.05
N ILE A 125 12.53 -6.77 -14.97
CA ILE A 125 12.22 -7.27 -13.61
C ILE A 125 11.83 -6.12 -12.68
N ARG A 126 10.55 -6.08 -12.26
CA ARG A 126 10.08 -5.25 -11.14
C ARG A 126 10.59 -5.84 -9.83
N ARG A 127 11.00 -4.99 -8.91
CA ARG A 127 11.52 -5.42 -7.61
C ARG A 127 10.82 -4.64 -6.50
N ASP A 128 10.43 -5.31 -5.44
CA ASP A 128 9.91 -4.64 -4.25
C ASP A 128 10.66 -5.14 -3.02
N LEU A 129 11.08 -4.20 -2.18
CA LEU A 129 11.72 -4.45 -0.90
C LEU A 129 10.75 -4.12 0.23
N SER A 130 10.65 -5.00 1.21
CA SER A 130 9.97 -4.75 2.47
C SER A 130 10.87 -5.17 3.64
N LEU A 131 11.29 -4.20 4.44
CA LEU A 131 12.03 -4.40 5.68
C LEU A 131 11.09 -4.15 6.85
N ARG A 132 10.88 -5.15 7.71
CA ARG A 132 9.94 -5.05 8.84
C ARG A 132 10.67 -5.16 10.17
N LEU A 133 10.35 -4.28 11.11
CA LEU A 133 10.76 -4.39 12.51
C LEU A 133 9.60 -4.05 13.46
N THR A 134 9.75 -4.37 14.73
CA THR A 134 8.83 -3.92 15.78
C THR A 134 9.58 -3.06 16.78
N ARG A 135 9.10 -1.85 17.02
CA ARG A 135 9.71 -0.87 17.93
C ARG A 135 8.67 -0.37 18.92
N SER A 136 8.92 -0.51 20.22
CA SER A 136 8.01 -0.03 21.28
C SER A 136 6.57 -0.54 21.17
N GLY A 137 6.34 -1.70 20.54
CA GLY A 137 5.00 -2.26 20.29
C GLY A 137 4.39 -1.87 18.93
N THR A 138 4.99 -0.94 18.20
CA THR A 138 4.58 -0.52 16.85
C THR A 138 5.29 -1.36 15.78
N SER A 139 4.55 -1.84 14.78
CA SER A 139 5.09 -2.44 13.56
C SER A 139 5.61 -1.33 12.65
N ILE A 140 6.89 -1.33 12.29
CA ILE A 140 7.44 -0.42 11.28
C ILE A 140 7.81 -1.25 10.05
N VAL A 141 7.26 -0.87 8.91
CA VAL A 141 7.55 -1.46 7.60
C VAL A 141 8.18 -0.39 6.72
N TYR A 142 9.43 -0.58 6.34
CA TYR A 142 10.06 0.22 5.30
C TYR A 142 9.90 -0.48 3.96
N GLU A 143 9.21 0.16 3.03
CA GLU A 143 9.03 -0.34 1.67
C GLU A 143 9.78 0.54 0.69
N ASP A 144 10.52 -0.07 -0.22
CA ASP A 144 11.17 0.63 -1.32
C ASP A 144 10.72 0.01 -2.65
N GLN A 145 10.15 0.84 -3.53
CA GLN A 145 9.80 0.43 -4.88
C GLN A 145 10.97 0.71 -5.79
N LEU A 146 11.69 -0.36 -6.11
CA LEU A 146 12.75 -0.35 -7.10
C LEU A 146 12.13 -0.09 -8.49
N LEU A 147 12.40 1.11 -9.01
CA LEU A 147 12.07 1.66 -10.32
C LEU A 147 11.86 0.60 -11.43
N TRP A 148 10.88 0.88 -12.31
CA TRP A 148 10.81 0.38 -13.69
C TRP A 148 12.18 0.51 -14.42
N PRO A 149 12.48 -0.30 -15.46
CA PRO A 149 13.73 -0.21 -16.23
C PRO A 149 14.15 1.23 -16.51
N ARG A 150 15.42 1.53 -16.21
CA ARG A 150 16.08 2.85 -16.24
C ARG A 150 16.21 3.47 -17.64
N SER A 151 15.15 3.51 -18.44
CA SER A 151 15.22 3.99 -19.83
C SER A 151 14.59 5.36 -20.11
N SER A 152 13.94 6.05 -19.16
CA SER A 152 13.30 7.33 -19.50
C SER A 152 13.19 8.42 -18.44
N VAL A 153 13.62 8.21 -17.19
CA VAL A 153 13.58 9.28 -16.17
C VAL A 153 14.99 9.68 -15.80
N GLY A 154 15.51 10.69 -16.50
CA GLY A 154 16.68 11.42 -16.03
C GLY A 154 16.32 12.14 -14.75
N ARG A 155 16.93 11.75 -13.64
CA ARG A 155 17.14 12.60 -12.47
C ARG A 155 18.27 12.02 -11.63
N ASP A 156 19.17 12.91 -11.22
CA ASP A 156 20.20 12.70 -10.22
C ASP A 156 19.54 12.16 -8.94
N TRP A 157 19.72 10.87 -8.66
CA TRP A 157 19.29 10.23 -7.41
C TRP A 157 20.34 10.55 -6.35
N GLU A 158 20.25 11.74 -5.75
CA GLU A 158 21.10 12.15 -4.64
C GLU A 158 20.54 11.61 -3.32
N ALA A 159 21.35 10.79 -2.65
CA ALA A 159 21.23 10.27 -1.28
C ALA A 159 20.04 9.32 -0.96
N PRO A 160 20.21 8.38 -0.01
CA PRO A 160 19.10 7.61 0.52
C PRO A 160 18.05 8.53 1.15
N HIS A 161 16.80 8.33 0.76
CA HIS A 161 15.66 9.07 1.29
C HIS A 161 15.20 8.45 2.61
N CYS A 162 15.81 8.87 3.71
CA CYS A 162 15.57 8.31 5.04
C CYS A 162 14.59 9.09 5.89
N ALA A 163 14.24 10.34 5.51
CA ALA A 163 13.43 11.19 6.37
C ALA A 163 12.09 10.54 6.80
N PRO A 164 11.33 9.86 5.92
CA PRO A 164 10.12 9.15 6.35
C PRO A 164 10.38 8.03 7.36
N LEU A 165 11.50 7.30 7.21
CA LEU A 165 11.85 6.22 8.13
C LEU A 165 12.35 6.75 9.48
N GLU A 166 13.17 7.80 9.48
CA GLU A 166 13.59 8.49 10.71
C GLU A 166 12.38 9.01 11.48
N TYR A 167 11.45 9.66 10.78
CA TYR A 167 10.21 10.12 11.38
C TYR A 167 9.33 8.98 11.91
N ALA A 168 9.26 7.84 11.21
CA ALA A 168 8.57 6.65 11.68
C ALA A 168 9.14 6.14 13.02
N TYR A 169 10.45 6.22 13.21
CA TYR A 169 11.11 5.81 14.46
C TYR A 169 10.80 6.74 15.62
N ASP A 170 10.69 8.04 15.35
CA ASP A 170 10.31 9.06 16.34
C ASP A 170 8.83 8.95 16.74
N LEU A 171 7.98 8.55 15.79
CA LEU A 171 6.55 8.40 16.01
C LEU A 171 6.16 7.09 16.71
N ALA A 172 6.97 6.04 16.55
CA ALA A 172 6.69 4.72 17.11
C ALA A 172 6.54 4.75 18.64
N GLY A 173 5.47 4.13 19.15
CA GLY A 173 5.15 4.18 20.56
C GLY A 173 3.69 3.83 20.87
N PRO A 174 3.26 4.08 22.12
CA PRO A 174 1.90 3.77 22.56
C PRO A 174 0.84 4.44 21.67
N GLY A 175 -0.16 3.67 21.26
CA GLY A 175 -1.27 4.15 20.42
C GLY A 175 -1.00 4.11 18.91
N VAL A 176 0.20 3.71 18.47
CA VAL A 176 0.51 3.49 17.05
C VAL A 176 0.70 2.00 16.78
N GLU A 177 -0.12 1.44 15.90
CA GLU A 177 -0.12 0.00 15.58
C GLU A 177 0.89 -0.31 14.47
N GLU A 178 0.84 0.43 13.38
CA GLU A 178 1.69 0.23 12.22
C GLU A 178 2.11 1.56 11.60
N ILE A 179 3.36 1.62 11.13
CA ILE A 179 3.87 2.69 10.29
C ILE A 179 4.49 2.07 9.05
N VAL A 180 4.01 2.44 7.87
CA VAL A 180 4.60 2.08 6.58
C VAL A 180 5.34 3.30 6.04
N ALA A 181 6.66 3.23 6.00
CA ALA A 181 7.52 4.28 5.47
C ALA A 181 8.04 3.90 4.08
N ARG A 182 8.01 4.85 3.16
CA ARG A 182 8.58 4.78 1.81
C ARG A 182 9.40 6.03 1.55
N PRO A 183 10.29 6.06 0.55
CA PRO A 183 11.05 7.26 0.20
C PRO A 183 10.23 8.55 0.02
N ASP A 184 9.01 8.44 -0.48
CA ASP A 184 8.12 9.55 -0.84
C ASP A 184 6.78 9.56 -0.08
N SER A 185 6.59 8.63 0.85
CA SER A 185 5.31 8.51 1.56
C SER A 185 5.46 7.90 2.95
N LEU A 186 4.59 8.33 3.86
CA LEU A 186 4.47 7.78 5.20
C LEU A 186 2.99 7.44 5.46
N ARG A 187 2.69 6.22 5.91
CA ARG A 187 1.37 5.87 6.39
C ARG A 187 1.44 5.44 7.84
N VAL A 188 0.58 5.99 8.68
CA VAL A 188 0.50 5.71 10.11
C VAL A 188 -0.90 5.18 10.39
N THR A 189 -0.98 3.99 10.99
CA THR A 189 -2.21 3.39 11.47
C THR A 189 -2.17 3.38 12.99
N ARG A 190 -3.14 4.06 13.61
CA ARG A 190 -3.27 4.16 15.06
C ARG A 190 -4.38 3.25 15.57
N ALA A 191 -4.23 2.85 16.83
CA ALA A 191 -5.28 2.12 17.54
C ALA A 191 -6.48 3.03 17.78
N ASP A 192 -7.64 2.43 17.98
CA ASP A 192 -8.85 3.13 18.42
C ASP A 192 -8.57 3.98 19.67
N ALA A 193 -9.04 5.22 19.65
CA ALA A 193 -8.78 6.21 20.70
C ALA A 193 -10.07 6.85 21.21
N ASP A 194 -10.11 7.15 22.51
CA ASP A 194 -11.24 7.85 23.14
C ASP A 194 -11.28 9.35 22.75
N ALA A 195 -10.13 9.90 22.33
CA ALA A 195 -9.97 11.29 21.90
C ALA A 195 -8.92 11.38 20.79
N VAL A 196 -8.94 12.49 20.05
CA VAL A 196 -7.95 12.74 18.98
C VAL A 196 -6.53 12.74 19.56
N PRO A 197 -5.63 11.86 19.07
CA PRO A 197 -4.27 11.78 19.58
C PRO A 197 -3.48 13.08 19.37
N THR A 198 -2.69 13.46 20.36
CA THR A 198 -1.66 14.49 20.16
C THR A 198 -0.53 13.93 19.30
N GLY A 199 -0.08 14.66 18.28
CA GLY A 199 1.02 14.24 17.42
C GLY A 199 0.60 13.48 16.16
N LEU A 200 -0.60 13.77 15.63
CA LEU A 200 -0.95 13.42 14.25
C LEU A 200 0.02 14.09 13.26
N VAL A 201 0.31 13.42 12.15
CA VAL A 201 1.27 13.92 11.14
C VAL A 201 0.70 15.14 10.41
N ALA A 202 1.05 16.34 10.89
CA ALA A 202 0.60 17.60 10.33
C ALA A 202 1.34 18.03 9.05
N ARG A 203 2.49 17.40 8.75
CA ARG A 203 3.31 17.68 7.57
C ARG A 203 4.11 16.43 7.23
N ALA A 204 4.16 16.05 5.96
CA ALA A 204 4.91 14.87 5.57
C ALA A 204 6.43 15.10 5.75
N PRO A 205 7.16 14.15 6.37
CA PRO A 205 8.61 14.21 6.42
C PRO A 205 9.19 13.99 5.02
N ALA A 206 10.09 14.87 4.59
CA ALA A 206 10.76 14.79 3.30
C ALA A 206 12.23 15.16 3.42
N ASP A 207 13.04 14.52 2.60
CA ASP A 207 14.43 14.90 2.40
C ASP A 207 14.55 16.18 1.56
N ALA A 208 15.74 16.79 1.58
CA ALA A 208 15.98 18.01 0.84
C ALA A 208 15.75 17.81 -0.67
N GLY A 209 14.82 18.58 -1.24
CA GLY A 209 14.53 18.55 -2.68
C GLY A 209 13.55 17.45 -3.13
N THR A 210 13.03 16.65 -2.20
CA THR A 210 11.95 15.69 -2.50
C THR A 210 10.59 16.24 -2.04
N ARG A 211 9.53 15.71 -2.66
CA ARG A 211 8.18 15.84 -2.12
C ARG A 211 7.79 14.51 -1.53
N ALA A 212 7.19 14.55 -0.35
CA ALA A 212 6.59 13.40 0.30
C ALA A 212 5.15 13.69 0.69
N THR A 213 4.41 12.60 0.85
CA THR A 213 3.03 12.57 1.35
C THR A 213 2.97 11.82 2.68
N ALA A 214 2.00 12.14 3.52
CA ALA A 214 1.74 11.38 4.74
C ALA A 214 0.25 11.17 4.94
N THR A 215 -0.13 9.98 5.40
CA THR A 215 -1.48 9.63 5.82
C THR A 215 -1.43 9.12 7.26
N ASP A 216 -2.25 9.68 8.13
CA ASP A 216 -2.37 9.28 9.54
C ASP A 216 -3.82 8.93 9.86
N ASP A 217 -4.07 7.65 10.09
CA ASP A 217 -5.38 7.03 10.28
C ASP A 217 -5.62 6.73 11.77
N VAL A 218 -6.75 7.20 12.33
CA VAL A 218 -7.19 6.86 13.70
C VAL A 218 -8.71 6.74 13.77
N ARG A 219 -9.23 5.87 14.64
CA ARG A 219 -10.66 5.82 14.95
C ARG A 219 -10.96 6.52 16.27
N VAL A 220 -11.91 7.45 16.27
CA VAL A 220 -12.32 8.21 17.46
C VAL A 220 -13.83 8.17 17.61
N SER A 221 -14.33 7.58 18.70
CA SER A 221 -15.78 7.43 18.94
C SER A 221 -16.56 6.81 17.75
N GLY A 222 -15.96 5.82 17.10
CA GLY A 222 -16.49 5.15 15.91
C GLY A 222 -16.15 5.83 14.58
N TRP A 223 -15.82 7.12 14.58
CA TRP A 223 -15.47 7.82 13.34
C TRP A 223 -14.08 7.42 12.88
N GLN A 224 -13.93 7.14 11.59
CA GLN A 224 -12.61 7.14 10.97
C GLN A 224 -12.16 8.59 10.78
N VAL A 225 -10.97 8.91 11.28
CA VAL A 225 -10.32 10.22 11.10
C VAL A 225 -9.04 9.98 10.33
N GLU A 226 -8.89 10.68 9.21
CA GLU A 226 -7.73 10.56 8.34
C GLU A 226 -7.11 11.95 8.12
N VAL A 227 -5.82 12.05 8.40
CA VAL A 227 -5.02 13.25 8.13
C VAL A 227 -4.12 12.97 6.94
N ARG A 228 -4.28 13.73 5.86
CA ARG A 228 -3.45 13.68 4.65
C ARG A 228 -2.64 14.95 4.53
N ALA A 229 -1.33 14.82 4.70
CA ALA A 229 -0.41 15.94 4.68
C ALA A 229 0.58 15.82 3.51
N ASP A 230 0.96 16.95 2.93
CA ASP A 230 2.09 17.06 2.03
C ASP A 230 3.32 17.62 2.75
N SER A 231 4.48 17.40 2.15
CA SER A 231 5.76 17.93 2.64
C SER A 231 5.92 19.44 2.46
N ASP A 232 5.13 20.11 1.61
CA ASP A 232 5.20 21.54 1.35
C ASP A 232 4.15 22.37 2.10
N LYS A 233 3.14 21.71 2.67
CA LYS A 233 2.04 22.31 3.43
C LYS A 233 1.99 21.77 4.86
N THR A 234 1.27 22.46 5.72
CA THR A 234 0.97 21.98 7.07
C THR A 234 -0.52 22.02 7.27
N VAL A 235 -1.08 20.93 7.78
CA VAL A 235 -2.50 20.86 8.13
C VAL A 235 -2.72 21.23 9.60
N PRO A 236 -3.78 22.00 9.93
CA PRO A 236 -4.09 22.40 11.31
C PRO A 236 -4.80 21.26 12.05
N THR A 237 -4.05 20.27 12.53
CA THR A 237 -4.61 19.08 13.21
C THR A 237 -5.39 19.41 14.48
N GLU A 238 -5.16 20.58 15.07
CA GLU A 238 -5.89 21.09 16.23
C GLU A 238 -7.41 21.22 16.01
N VAL A 239 -7.86 21.37 14.75
CA VAL A 239 -9.29 21.45 14.42
C VAL A 239 -10.03 20.15 14.71
N LEU A 240 -9.33 19.02 14.67
CA LEU A 240 -9.95 17.70 14.80
C LEU A 240 -10.52 17.49 16.20
N GLY A 241 -9.88 18.02 17.25
CA GLY A 241 -10.38 17.90 18.62
C GLY A 241 -11.80 18.47 18.77
N PRO A 242 -11.99 19.79 18.54
CA PRO A 242 -13.32 20.42 18.57
C PRO A 242 -14.35 19.78 17.63
N VAL A 243 -13.93 19.37 16.42
CA VAL A 243 -14.83 18.71 15.46
C VAL A 243 -15.31 17.36 15.99
N MET A 244 -14.40 16.54 16.52
CA MET A 244 -14.76 15.24 17.08
C MET A 244 -15.59 15.36 18.36
N GLU A 245 -15.37 16.38 19.18
CA GLU A 245 -16.23 16.68 20.35
C GLU A 245 -17.65 17.11 19.95
N ALA A 246 -17.79 17.74 18.78
CA ALA A 246 -19.08 18.21 18.26
C ALA A 246 -19.91 17.09 17.60
N LEU A 247 -19.29 15.99 17.20
CA LEU A 247 -19.94 14.89 16.50
C LEU A 247 -20.45 13.81 17.47
N PRO A 248 -21.68 13.30 17.27
CA PRO A 248 -22.14 12.11 18.00
C PRO A 248 -21.38 10.86 17.54
N ALA A 249 -21.37 9.79 18.33
CA ALA A 249 -20.75 8.53 17.91
C ALA A 249 -21.37 7.99 16.61
N ASN A 250 -20.53 7.54 15.67
CA ASN A 250 -20.94 7.02 14.36
C ASN A 250 -19.88 6.06 13.82
N ASP A 251 -20.22 4.81 13.57
CA ASP A 251 -19.28 3.78 13.12
C ASP A 251 -18.94 3.83 11.61
N ASP A 252 -19.77 4.49 10.81
CA ASP A 252 -19.60 4.60 9.36
C ASP A 252 -19.16 5.99 8.93
N GLY A 253 -19.02 6.90 9.89
CA GLY A 253 -18.62 8.29 9.71
C GLY A 253 -17.13 8.44 9.38
N LEU A 254 -16.82 9.44 8.57
CA LEU A 254 -15.45 9.73 8.12
C LEU A 254 -15.16 11.22 8.19
N VAL A 255 -14.05 11.58 8.85
CA VAL A 255 -13.53 12.96 8.88
C VAL A 255 -12.15 12.98 8.23
N TRP A 256 -11.98 13.84 7.23
CA TRP A 256 -10.72 14.02 6.50
C TRP A 256 -10.17 15.41 6.74
N LEU A 257 -8.89 15.50 7.08
CA LEU A 257 -8.13 16.76 7.04
C LEU A 257 -7.02 16.61 6.02
N ASP A 258 -7.09 17.35 4.92
CA ASP A 258 -6.35 17.05 3.69
C ASP A 258 -5.68 18.30 3.10
N SER A 259 -4.37 18.25 2.86
CA SER A 259 -3.61 19.24 2.08
C SER A 259 -3.17 18.79 0.69
N GLN A 260 -3.31 17.49 0.38
CA GLN A 260 -3.01 16.85 -0.90
C GLN A 260 -4.09 17.17 -1.94
N GLY A 261 -5.28 17.46 -1.44
CA GLY A 261 -6.44 17.92 -2.18
C GLY A 261 -7.17 16.76 -2.86
N ASP A 262 -8.49 16.75 -2.69
CA ASP A 262 -9.32 15.71 -3.25
C ASP A 262 -9.63 16.01 -4.73
N SER A 263 -9.53 14.99 -5.58
CA SER A 263 -10.07 15.00 -6.95
C SER A 263 -11.60 15.21 -7.01
N ALA A 264 -12.31 15.03 -5.88
CA ALA A 264 -13.71 15.35 -5.73
C ALA A 264 -13.98 16.83 -5.38
N SER A 265 -12.93 17.62 -5.09
CA SER A 265 -13.09 19.05 -4.80
C SER A 265 -13.25 19.87 -6.09
N VAL A 266 -14.07 20.91 -6.03
CA VAL A 266 -14.36 21.79 -7.18
C VAL A 266 -13.23 22.83 -7.38
N ARG A 267 -12.16 22.79 -6.58
CA ARG A 267 -10.93 23.61 -6.73
C ARG A 267 -9.75 22.73 -7.11
N PRO A 268 -8.71 23.29 -7.76
CA PRO A 268 -7.45 22.58 -7.92
C PRO A 268 -6.90 22.18 -6.54
N ALA A 269 -6.80 20.86 -6.33
CA ALA A 269 -6.29 20.17 -5.15
C ALA A 269 -4.99 20.77 -4.59
N ASP A 270 -4.13 21.28 -5.48
CA ASP A 270 -2.81 21.81 -5.15
C ASP A 270 -2.81 23.08 -4.28
N SER A 271 -3.97 23.69 -3.98
CA SER A 271 -4.00 25.01 -3.33
C SER A 271 -4.73 25.11 -1.99
N VAL A 272 -5.40 24.06 -1.49
CA VAL A 272 -6.34 24.20 -0.37
C VAL A 272 -6.09 23.16 0.72
N VAL A 273 -6.03 23.60 1.98
CA VAL A 273 -6.16 22.73 3.14
C VAL A 273 -7.63 22.61 3.51
N SER A 274 -8.17 21.40 3.50
CA SER A 274 -9.59 21.15 3.63
C SER A 274 -9.93 20.18 4.76
N LEU A 275 -11.04 20.44 5.44
CA LEU A 275 -11.67 19.53 6.38
C LEU A 275 -12.97 19.02 5.77
N THR A 276 -13.17 17.71 5.69
CA THR A 276 -14.42 17.13 5.19
C THR A 276 -15.01 16.15 6.18
N ALA A 277 -16.26 16.37 6.61
CA ALA A 277 -17.03 15.38 7.35
C ALA A 277 -18.03 14.69 6.42
N ARG A 278 -17.98 13.35 6.34
CA ARG A 278 -18.83 12.53 5.46
C ARG A 278 -19.70 11.57 6.26
N ARG A 279 -20.83 11.20 5.63
CA ARG A 279 -21.84 10.27 6.16
C ARG A 279 -22.40 10.73 7.50
N LEU A 280 -22.74 12.03 7.58
CA LEU A 280 -23.59 12.53 8.65
C LEU A 280 -25.01 11.94 8.48
N GLU A 281 -25.60 11.49 9.59
CA GLU A 281 -26.90 10.81 9.60
C GLU A 281 -27.75 11.22 10.82
N ASP A 282 -29.08 11.20 10.67
CA ASP A 282 -29.98 11.52 11.78
C ASP A 282 -29.83 10.47 12.89
N GLN A 283 -29.57 10.92 14.12
CA GLN A 283 -29.44 10.03 15.26
C GLN A 283 -30.81 9.81 15.94
N PRO A 284 -31.26 8.56 16.18
CA PRO A 284 -32.51 8.30 16.87
C PRO A 284 -32.56 8.94 18.27
N GLY A 285 -33.36 9.99 18.44
CA GLY A 285 -33.44 10.75 19.70
C GLY A 285 -32.21 11.61 19.99
N GLY A 286 -31.33 11.81 19.00
CA GLY A 286 -30.14 12.64 19.05
C GLY A 286 -30.21 13.80 18.04
N PRO A 287 -29.07 14.42 17.71
CA PRO A 287 -29.02 15.57 16.81
C PRO A 287 -29.36 15.17 15.36
N THR A 288 -30.02 16.08 14.64
CA THR A 288 -30.26 15.91 13.20
C THR A 288 -28.99 16.06 12.39
N VAL A 289 -29.02 15.68 11.12
CA VAL A 289 -27.91 15.94 10.16
C VAL A 289 -27.54 17.42 10.12
N GLU A 290 -28.52 18.32 10.02
CA GLU A 290 -28.28 19.77 9.95
C GLU A 290 -27.66 20.29 11.25
N GLU A 291 -28.12 19.77 12.39
CA GLU A 291 -27.52 20.03 13.69
C GLU A 291 -26.10 19.47 13.79
N GLN A 292 -25.74 18.35 13.16
CA GLN A 292 -24.36 17.87 13.16
C GLN A 292 -23.49 18.73 12.23
N ALA A 293 -23.98 19.04 11.04
CA ALA A 293 -23.31 19.87 10.04
C ALA A 293 -22.96 21.26 10.60
N ALA A 294 -23.94 21.93 11.23
CA ALA A 294 -23.70 23.22 11.87
C ALA A 294 -22.68 23.14 13.03
N ALA A 295 -22.53 21.97 13.66
CA ALA A 295 -21.59 21.78 14.78
C ALA A 295 -20.17 21.67 14.26
N VAL A 296 -19.97 20.87 13.20
CA VAL A 296 -18.70 20.76 12.48
C VAL A 296 -18.26 22.13 11.96
N LEU A 297 -19.18 22.86 11.33
CA LEU A 297 -18.88 24.19 10.78
C LEU A 297 -18.48 25.19 11.88
N ALA A 298 -19.21 25.22 12.99
CA ALA A 298 -18.89 26.08 14.14
C ALA A 298 -17.55 25.71 14.80
N ALA A 299 -17.22 24.41 14.85
CA ALA A 299 -15.96 23.91 15.41
C ALA A 299 -14.75 24.21 14.51
N ALA A 300 -14.94 24.18 13.19
CA ALA A 300 -13.90 24.48 12.22
C ALA A 300 -13.63 25.99 12.06
N GLU A 301 -14.65 26.82 12.27
CA GLU A 301 -14.52 28.27 12.09
C GLU A 301 -13.60 28.94 13.12
N GLY A 302 -12.63 29.70 12.60
CA GLY A 302 -11.57 30.35 13.36
C GLY A 302 -10.27 29.55 13.40
N THR A 303 -10.19 28.43 12.66
CA THR A 303 -8.96 27.63 12.52
C THR A 303 -8.02 28.28 11.50
N PRO A 304 -6.85 28.81 11.90
CA PRO A 304 -5.90 29.39 10.96
C PRO A 304 -5.33 28.34 10.01
N GLY A 305 -5.18 28.68 8.74
CA GLY A 305 -4.62 27.77 7.73
C GLY A 305 -5.58 26.69 7.22
N LEU A 306 -6.80 26.62 7.73
CA LEU A 306 -7.89 25.88 7.10
C LEU A 306 -8.57 26.79 6.07
N GLU A 307 -8.76 26.29 4.85
CA GLU A 307 -9.24 27.10 3.72
C GLU A 307 -10.61 26.65 3.21
N LEU A 308 -11.00 25.41 3.49
CA LEU A 308 -12.25 24.82 3.02
C LEU A 308 -12.84 23.86 4.05
N VAL A 309 -14.14 23.94 4.29
CA VAL A 309 -14.90 22.93 5.05
C VAL A 309 -15.95 22.30 4.14
N GLY A 310 -15.84 20.99 3.92
CA GLY A 310 -16.82 20.18 3.21
C GLY A 310 -17.69 19.37 4.18
N ILE A 311 -19.00 19.34 3.94
CA ILE A 311 -19.94 18.56 4.74
C ILE A 311 -20.81 17.72 3.82
N CYS A 312 -20.70 16.40 3.94
CA CYS A 312 -21.44 15.43 3.14
C CYS A 312 -22.32 14.57 4.05
N ALA A 313 -23.64 14.65 3.88
CA ALA A 313 -24.57 13.83 4.66
C ALA A 313 -25.20 12.72 3.81
N SER A 314 -25.45 11.55 4.42
CA SER A 314 -26.03 10.40 3.72
C SER A 314 -27.41 10.73 3.14
N LYS A 315 -28.23 11.48 3.89
CA LYS A 315 -29.54 11.95 3.43
C LYS A 315 -29.46 12.88 2.21
N TRP A 316 -28.41 13.70 2.14
CA TRP A 316 -28.20 14.58 0.98
C TRP A 316 -27.70 13.79 -0.22
N LEU A 317 -26.90 12.74 0.01
CA LEU A 317 -26.34 11.85 -1.03
C LEU A 317 -27.41 10.94 -1.67
N ALA A 318 -28.30 10.35 -0.87
CA ALA A 318 -29.28 9.35 -1.32
C ALA A 318 -30.32 9.86 -2.33
N ASP A 319 -30.64 11.15 -2.30
CA ASP A 319 -31.63 11.76 -3.22
C ASP A 319 -31.02 12.23 -4.56
N THR A 320 -29.70 12.15 -4.72
CA THR A 320 -29.00 12.72 -5.89
C THR A 320 -28.45 11.70 -6.89
N THR A 321 -28.26 10.42 -6.52
CA THR A 321 -27.71 9.42 -7.46
C THR A 321 -28.13 7.97 -7.19
N ASP A 322 -28.47 7.26 -8.27
CA ASP A 322 -28.55 5.78 -8.35
C ASP A 322 -27.16 5.09 -8.24
N ASP A 323 -26.12 5.84 -7.88
CA ASP A 323 -24.73 5.41 -7.76
C ASP A 323 -24.21 5.78 -6.36
N PRO A 324 -23.88 4.79 -5.50
CA PRO A 324 -23.38 5.02 -4.15
C PRO A 324 -21.98 5.68 -4.12
N ASP A 325 -21.29 5.76 -5.27
CA ASP A 325 -19.96 6.40 -5.39
C ASP A 325 -20.02 7.82 -5.96
N SER A 326 -21.23 8.38 -6.18
CA SER A 326 -21.33 9.77 -6.61
C SER A 326 -20.94 10.73 -5.48
N THR A 327 -20.08 11.68 -5.82
CA THR A 327 -19.61 12.78 -4.97
C THR A 327 -20.69 13.85 -4.69
N GLY A 328 -21.96 13.53 -4.92
CA GLY A 328 -22.99 14.45 -5.40
C GLY A 328 -23.78 15.29 -4.41
N SER A 329 -23.51 15.31 -3.11
CA SER A 329 -24.28 16.19 -2.20
C SER A 329 -23.52 16.59 -0.94
N CYS A 330 -22.36 17.21 -1.16
CA CYS A 330 -21.63 17.91 -0.12
C CYS A 330 -21.90 19.41 -0.26
N VAL A 331 -22.00 20.12 0.87
CA VAL A 331 -21.90 21.59 0.89
C VAL A 331 -20.49 21.99 1.30
N TYR A 332 -20.00 23.08 0.71
CA TYR A 332 -18.64 23.54 0.91
C TYR A 332 -18.63 25.01 1.33
N PHE A 333 -17.81 25.32 2.34
CA PHE A 333 -17.63 26.67 2.88
C PHE A 333 -16.17 27.08 2.72
N ASP A 334 -15.91 28.17 2.00
CA ASP A 334 -14.59 28.79 1.94
C ASP A 334 -14.29 29.53 3.24
N LEU A 335 -13.04 29.45 3.69
CA LEU A 335 -12.54 30.18 4.84
C LEU A 335 -11.45 31.16 4.37
N ASN A 336 -11.40 32.34 4.98
CA ASN A 336 -10.33 33.29 4.75
C ASN A 336 -9.06 32.91 5.55
N ALA A 337 -7.99 33.71 5.44
CA ALA A 337 -6.72 33.43 6.10
C ALA A 337 -6.80 33.34 7.65
N ASP A 338 -7.80 33.98 8.26
CA ASP A 338 -8.05 33.93 9.70
C ASP A 338 -8.97 32.76 10.09
N GLY A 339 -9.35 31.90 9.14
CA GLY A 339 -10.27 30.79 9.33
C GLY A 339 -11.73 31.25 9.46
N ALA A 340 -12.10 32.47 9.07
CA ALA A 340 -13.49 32.91 9.10
C ALA A 340 -14.21 32.53 7.81
N ILE A 341 -15.47 32.11 7.91
CA ILE A 341 -16.27 31.72 6.75
C ILE A 341 -16.50 32.93 5.84
N VAL A 342 -16.30 32.74 4.54
CA VAL A 342 -16.56 33.78 3.53
C VAL A 342 -18.04 33.70 3.11
N PRO A 343 -18.85 34.75 3.29
CA PRO A 343 -20.22 34.79 2.79
C PRO A 343 -20.26 34.68 1.25
N ASP A 344 -21.30 34.07 0.68
CA ASP A 344 -21.53 33.92 -0.77
C ASP A 344 -20.51 33.02 -1.50
N THR A 345 -20.18 31.86 -0.94
CA THR A 345 -19.30 30.88 -1.58
C THR A 345 -19.86 30.41 -2.93
N PRO A 346 -19.06 30.38 -4.02
CA PRO A 346 -19.56 30.11 -5.38
C PRO A 346 -19.88 28.63 -5.67
N TYR A 347 -19.79 27.75 -4.67
CA TYR A 347 -19.88 26.30 -4.85
C TYR A 347 -21.32 25.80 -4.75
N PRO A 348 -21.66 24.74 -5.52
CA PRO A 348 -23.03 24.30 -5.62
C PRO A 348 -23.60 24.01 -4.24
N HIS A 349 -24.62 24.77 -3.87
CA HIS A 349 -25.48 24.46 -2.75
C HIS A 349 -26.14 23.12 -3.10
N GLY A 350 -25.82 22.06 -2.35
CA GLY A 350 -26.53 20.79 -2.45
C GLY A 350 -28.01 20.95 -2.07
N LEU A 351 -28.69 19.86 -1.70
CA LEU A 351 -30.06 19.96 -1.17
C LEU A 351 -30.15 20.70 0.19
N ALA A 352 -29.01 20.91 0.85
CA ALA A 352 -28.95 21.68 2.08
C ALA A 352 -28.90 23.19 1.78
N ASP A 353 -29.62 23.98 2.58
CA ASP A 353 -29.58 25.44 2.57
C ASP A 353 -28.34 25.94 3.32
N PRO A 354 -27.29 26.43 2.63
CA PRO A 354 -26.03 26.76 3.28
C PRO A 354 -26.11 28.03 4.11
N ASP A 355 -27.03 28.94 3.80
CA ASP A 355 -27.28 30.14 4.60
C ASP A 355 -27.92 29.76 5.94
N ALA A 356 -28.87 28.81 5.93
CA ALA A 356 -29.46 28.27 7.15
C ALA A 356 -28.44 27.51 8.00
N LEU A 357 -27.57 26.70 7.38
CA LEU A 357 -26.48 26.01 8.08
C LEU A 357 -25.48 26.99 8.70
N TYR A 358 -25.09 28.03 7.95
CA TYR A 358 -24.21 29.07 8.46
C TYR A 358 -24.84 29.81 9.64
N ALA A 359 -26.11 30.20 9.54
CA ALA A 359 -26.83 30.86 10.63
C ALA A 359 -26.88 29.98 11.89
N ALA A 360 -27.20 28.69 11.75
CA ALA A 360 -27.21 27.74 12.85
C ALA A 360 -25.82 27.53 13.47
N ALA A 361 -24.75 27.57 12.67
CA ALA A 361 -23.38 27.54 13.17
C ALA A 361 -23.04 28.79 14.00
N GLN A 362 -23.44 29.98 13.54
CA GLN A 362 -23.22 31.23 14.29
C GLN A 362 -23.96 31.26 15.64
N GLU A 363 -25.20 30.74 15.68
CA GLU A 363 -25.99 30.66 16.93
C GLU A 363 -25.30 29.80 18.00
N ARG A 364 -24.46 28.84 17.61
CA ARG A 364 -23.73 27.96 18.54
C ARG A 364 -22.43 28.55 19.06
N ARG A 365 -21.89 29.57 18.40
CA ARG A 365 -20.67 30.26 18.83
C ARG A 365 -20.96 31.36 19.86
N GLY A 366 -22.19 31.91 19.86
CA GLY A 366 -22.67 32.92 20.81
C GLY A 366 -23.17 32.31 22.12
#